data_AF-A0AAQ3MT29-F1
#
_entry.id   AF-A0AAQ3MT29-F1
#
_cell.length_a   1.000
_cell.length_b   1.000
_cell.length_c   1.000
_cell.angle_alpha   90.00
_cell.angle_beta   90.00
_cell.angle_gamma   90.00
#
_symmetry.space_group_name_H-M   'P 1'
#
loop_
_entity.id
_entity.type
_entity.pdbx_description
1 polymer ?
#
loop_
_entity_poly.entity_id
_entity_poly.type
_entity_poly.pdbx_seq_one_letter_code
_entity_poly.pdbx_strand_id
1 'polypeptide(L)'
;MLVAEDQAYETHTLIITQILWLISEGKVSRGVNKEGVNYCNNLINELLAKGLEPFVTTFHRDLPQALEDEYDSFLYPNIVNDFQDYAELCFKEFGDRVKHWIALNEPWTFSKYRYADGISPPARCSTWKNLSCTDGDSGLNQLLAHAAADNVYNTKYQ
;
A
#
# COMPACT_ATOMS: atom_id res chain seq x y z
N MET A 1 19.22 8.07 -1.22
CA MET A 1 19.34 8.93 -0.03
C MET A 1 17.96 9.49 0.23
N LEU A 2 17.14 8.79 1.02
CA LEU A 2 15.84 9.30 1.43
C LEU A 2 16.07 10.27 2.59
N VAL A 3 15.57 11.49 2.44
CA VAL A 3 15.62 12.54 3.44
C VAL A 3 14.65 12.14 4.55
N ALA A 4 15.18 11.77 5.72
CA ALA A 4 14.44 11.88 6.96
C ALA A 4 14.36 13.38 7.25
N GLU A 5 13.25 14.00 6.87
CA GLU A 5 13.01 15.41 7.17
C GLU A 5 12.61 15.51 8.65
N ASP A 6 13.49 16.16 9.41
CA ASP A 6 13.42 16.42 10.83
C ASP A 6 12.21 17.33 11.13
N GLN A 7 11.12 16.76 11.62
CA GLN A 7 10.08 17.51 12.31
C GLN A 7 9.84 16.92 13.70
N ALA A 8 10.29 17.69 14.67
CA ALA A 8 10.18 17.46 16.10
C ALA A 8 8.72 17.32 16.57
N TYR A 9 8.23 16.07 16.61
CA TYR A 9 7.09 15.64 17.41
C TYR A 9 7.38 14.21 17.90
N GLU A 10 7.02 13.87 19.14
CA GLU A 10 7.43 12.66 19.90
C GLU A 10 7.03 11.29 19.30
N THR A 11 6.57 11.25 18.06
CA THR A 11 6.29 10.04 17.28
C THR A 11 6.72 10.28 15.83
N HIS A 12 7.82 9.68 15.39
CA HIS A 12 8.26 9.79 14.01
C HIS A 12 7.47 8.77 13.16
N THR A 13 6.44 9.25 12.47
CA THR A 13 5.70 8.46 11.46
C THR A 13 6.68 7.97 10.40
N LEU A 14 6.92 6.67 10.35
CA LEU A 14 7.72 6.06 9.30
C LEU A 14 6.85 5.67 8.13
N ILE A 15 6.91 6.50 7.09
CA ILE A 15 6.44 6.06 5.80
C ILE A 15 7.38 4.95 5.33
N ILE A 16 6.98 3.68 5.46
CA ILE A 16 7.69 2.57 4.80
C ILE A 16 7.43 2.73 3.29
N THR A 17 8.26 3.53 2.63
CA THR A 17 8.04 4.03 1.27
C THR A 17 8.28 3.02 0.15
N GLN A 18 8.35 1.70 0.37
CA GLN A 18 8.37 0.78 -0.78
C GLN A 18 7.89 -0.64 -0.51
N ILE A 19 6.57 -0.72 -0.36
CA ILE A 19 5.72 -1.92 -0.47
C ILE A 19 5.97 -2.70 -1.78
N LEU A 20 6.36 -2.02 -2.85
CA LEU A 20 6.69 -2.60 -4.17
C LEU A 20 7.80 -3.65 -4.12
N TRP A 21 8.70 -3.57 -3.14
CA TRP A 21 9.86 -4.45 -3.07
C TRP A 21 9.54 -5.82 -2.47
N LEU A 22 8.47 -5.98 -1.67
CA LEU A 22 8.14 -7.27 -1.03
C LEU A 22 7.51 -8.25 -2.02
N ILE A 23 6.72 -7.75 -2.96
CA ILE A 23 5.99 -8.53 -3.96
C ILE A 23 6.16 -7.88 -5.34
N SER A 24 7.34 -8.05 -5.94
CA SER A 24 7.69 -7.42 -7.22
C SER A 24 6.74 -7.79 -8.37
N GLU A 25 6.16 -9.00 -8.33
CA GLU A 25 5.17 -9.48 -9.32
C GLU A 25 3.70 -9.26 -8.88
N GLY A 26 3.51 -8.57 -7.77
CA GLY A 26 2.24 -8.10 -7.23
C GLY A 26 1.34 -9.12 -6.54
N LYS A 27 1.63 -10.41 -6.64
CA LYS A 27 0.91 -11.44 -5.90
C LYS A 27 1.86 -12.19 -4.98
N VAL A 28 1.45 -12.41 -3.74
CA VAL A 28 2.22 -13.20 -2.76
C VAL A 28 2.50 -14.61 -3.30
N SER A 29 1.55 -15.19 -4.05
CA SER A 29 1.69 -16.50 -4.70
C SER A 29 2.77 -16.57 -5.77
N ARG A 30 3.20 -15.43 -6.32
CA ARG A 30 4.30 -15.33 -7.31
C ARG A 30 5.68 -15.20 -6.67
N GLY A 31 5.73 -15.12 -5.34
CA GLY A 31 6.96 -15.08 -4.58
C GLY A 31 7.10 -13.82 -3.76
N VAL A 32 7.75 -13.97 -2.61
CA VAL A 32 8.09 -12.88 -1.70
C VAL A 32 9.58 -12.60 -1.80
N ASN A 33 9.94 -11.33 -1.96
CA ASN A 33 11.32 -10.90 -1.96
C ASN A 33 11.87 -10.85 -0.53
N LYS A 34 12.64 -11.87 -0.18
CA LYS A 34 13.26 -12.01 1.15
C LYS A 34 14.24 -10.88 1.47
N GLU A 35 14.91 -10.30 0.48
CA GLU A 35 15.82 -9.18 0.71
C GLU A 35 15.05 -7.92 1.13
N GLY A 36 13.90 -7.68 0.48
CA GLY A 36 12.97 -6.61 0.88
C GLY A 36 12.46 -6.80 2.30
N VAL A 37 12.07 -8.02 2.66
CA VAL A 37 11.64 -8.37 4.04
C VAL A 37 12.76 -8.09 5.04
N ASN A 38 13.99 -8.53 4.74
CA ASN A 38 15.15 -8.32 5.61
C ASN A 38 15.50 -6.83 5.78
N TYR A 39 15.38 -6.04 4.72
CA TYR A 39 15.57 -4.59 4.80
C TYR A 39 14.56 -3.93 5.74
N CYS A 40 13.26 -4.23 5.57
CA CYS A 40 12.21 -3.74 6.45
C CYS A 40 12.43 -4.18 7.91
N ASN A 41 12.83 -5.43 8.12
CA ASN A 41 13.17 -5.95 9.45
C ASN A 41 14.30 -5.18 10.12
N ASN A 42 15.40 -4.92 9.39
CA ASN A 42 16.52 -4.16 9.92
C ASN A 42 16.11 -2.73 10.26
N LEU A 43 15.34 -2.07 9.38
CA LEU A 43 14.84 -0.73 9.62
C LEU A 43 13.96 -0.67 10.87
N ILE A 44 12.96 -1.56 11.00
CA ILE A 44 12.08 -1.65 12.18
C ILE A 44 12.91 -1.86 13.45
N ASN A 45 13.89 -2.75 13.42
CA ASN A 45 14.75 -3.03 14.57
C ASN A 45 15.59 -1.81 14.97
N GLU A 46 16.16 -1.08 14.00
CA GLU A 46 16.95 0.13 14.28
C GLU A 46 16.12 1.24 14.91
N LEU A 47 14.85 1.36 14.53
CA LEU A 47 13.94 2.37 15.07
C LEU A 47 13.54 2.04 16.50
N LEU A 48 13.17 0.78 16.75
CA LEU A 48 12.88 0.31 18.09
C LEU A 48 14.09 0.42 19.01
N ALA A 49 15.30 0.16 18.50
CA ALA A 49 16.54 0.34 19.25
C ALA A 49 16.80 1.80 19.65
N LYS A 50 16.23 2.77 18.91
CA LYS A 50 16.25 4.21 19.24
C LYS A 50 15.07 4.64 20.12
N GLY A 51 14.22 3.71 20.56
CA GLY A 51 13.01 4.00 21.34
C GLY A 51 11.89 4.64 20.53
N LEU A 52 11.93 4.53 19.20
CA LEU A 52 10.90 5.07 18.30
C LEU A 52 9.85 3.99 17.99
N GLU A 53 8.58 4.38 18.01
CA GLU A 53 7.47 3.51 17.66
C GLU A 53 7.17 3.58 16.15
N PRO A 54 7.19 2.45 15.42
CA PRO A 54 6.95 2.45 13.98
C PRO A 54 5.44 2.50 13.65
N PHE A 55 5.07 3.48 12.82
CA PHE A 55 3.75 3.57 12.18
C PHE A 55 3.87 3.16 10.72
N VAL A 56 3.37 1.99 10.36
CA VAL A 56 3.59 1.43 9.01
C VAL A 56 2.39 1.68 8.12
N THR A 57 2.65 2.24 6.94
CA THR A 57 1.64 2.34 5.89
C THR A 57 1.77 1.15 4.93
N THR A 58 0.69 0.40 4.73
CA THR A 58 0.63 -0.78 3.84
C THR A 58 0.49 -0.38 2.36
N PHE A 59 -0.02 0.81 2.04
CA PHE A 59 -0.11 1.27 0.65
C PHE A 59 0.21 2.76 0.53
N HIS A 60 1.27 3.11 -0.18
CA HIS A 60 1.76 4.50 -0.31
C HIS A 60 1.79 5.02 -1.76
N ARG A 61 0.91 4.52 -2.65
CA ARG A 61 0.69 4.94 -4.06
C ARG A 61 1.38 4.09 -5.14
N ASP A 62 2.39 3.29 -4.81
CA ASP A 62 3.07 2.46 -5.80
C ASP A 62 2.45 1.05 -5.86
N LEU A 63 1.90 0.69 -7.02
CA LEU A 63 1.41 -0.64 -7.33
C LEU A 63 2.41 -1.39 -8.22
N PRO A 64 2.58 -2.70 -8.02
CA PRO A 64 3.28 -3.58 -8.96
C PRO A 64 2.70 -3.44 -10.37
N GLN A 65 3.54 -3.06 -11.34
CA GLN A 65 3.14 -2.90 -12.75
C GLN A 65 2.46 -4.16 -13.29
N ALA A 66 2.87 -5.35 -12.81
CA ALA A 66 2.27 -6.62 -13.15
C ALA A 66 0.75 -6.69 -12.89
N LEU A 67 0.23 -6.00 -11.87
CA LEU A 67 -1.22 -5.96 -11.59
C LEU A 67 -1.96 -5.01 -12.53
N GLU A 68 -1.31 -3.91 -12.93
CA GLU A 68 -1.86 -3.01 -13.94
C GLU A 68 -1.92 -3.71 -15.30
N ASP A 69 -0.85 -4.41 -15.69
CA ASP A 69 -0.79 -5.14 -16.96
C ASP A 69 -1.77 -6.32 -17.01
N GLU A 70 -2.07 -6.96 -15.88
CA GLU A 70 -2.93 -8.13 -15.81
C GLU A 70 -4.43 -7.78 -15.79
N TYR A 71 -4.81 -6.75 -15.04
CA TYR A 71 -6.22 -6.41 -14.86
C TYR A 71 -6.47 -4.92 -14.54
N ASP A 72 -5.56 -3.98 -14.84
CA ASP A 72 -5.74 -2.55 -14.53
C ASP A 72 -5.91 -2.23 -13.04
N SER A 73 -5.27 -3.02 -12.17
CA SER A 73 -5.18 -2.80 -10.72
C SER A 73 -6.52 -2.44 -10.06
N PHE A 74 -6.64 -1.22 -9.51
CA PHE A 74 -7.81 -0.76 -8.75
C PHE A 74 -9.08 -0.56 -9.59
N LEU A 75 -9.03 -0.75 -10.90
CA LEU A 75 -10.25 -0.78 -11.71
C LEU A 75 -11.00 -2.10 -11.60
N TYR A 76 -10.33 -3.19 -11.22
CA TYR A 76 -10.97 -4.50 -11.12
C TYR A 76 -10.97 -5.03 -9.68
N PRO A 77 -12.01 -5.80 -9.30
CA PRO A 77 -12.18 -6.27 -7.92
C PRO A 77 -11.09 -7.24 -7.46
N ASN A 78 -10.33 -7.83 -8.38
CA ASN A 78 -9.21 -8.72 -8.10
C ASN A 78 -8.18 -8.09 -7.14
N ILE A 79 -7.99 -6.77 -7.22
CA ILE A 79 -7.06 -6.04 -6.35
C ILE A 79 -7.37 -6.20 -4.87
N VAL A 80 -8.63 -6.44 -4.51
CA VAL A 80 -9.05 -6.55 -3.11
C VAL A 80 -8.40 -7.77 -2.46
N ASN A 81 -8.37 -8.90 -3.18
CA ASN A 81 -7.75 -10.13 -2.71
C ASN A 81 -6.22 -10.03 -2.72
N ASP A 82 -5.63 -9.51 -3.80
CA ASP A 82 -4.18 -9.34 -3.89
C ASP A 82 -3.65 -8.38 -2.80
N PHE A 83 -4.41 -7.31 -2.50
CA PHE A 83 -4.09 -6.38 -1.42
C PHE A 83 -4.27 -7.02 -0.03
N GLN A 84 -5.32 -7.82 0.16
CA GLN A 84 -5.53 -8.56 1.40
C GLN A 84 -4.37 -9.52 1.69
N ASP A 85 -3.95 -10.30 0.69
CA ASP A 85 -2.83 -11.24 0.82
C ASP A 85 -1.53 -10.50 1.15
N TYR A 86 -1.31 -9.36 0.49
CA TYR A 86 -0.18 -8.50 0.77
C TYR A 86 -0.20 -7.93 2.20
N ALA A 87 -1.34 -7.41 2.66
CA ALA A 87 -1.49 -6.92 4.02
C ALA A 87 -1.24 -8.04 5.04
N GLU A 88 -1.77 -9.25 4.78
CA GLU A 88 -1.54 -10.41 5.64
C GLU A 88 -0.06 -10.79 5.71
N LEU A 89 0.69 -10.72 4.60
CA LEU A 89 2.14 -10.93 4.61
C LEU A 89 2.84 -9.91 5.53
N CYS A 90 2.50 -8.63 5.41
CA CYS A 90 3.09 -7.58 6.26
C CYS A 90 2.78 -7.82 7.74
N PHE A 91 1.55 -8.19 8.09
CA PHE A 91 1.18 -8.49 9.47
C PHE A 91 1.93 -9.71 10.02
N LYS A 92 2.13 -10.75 9.20
CA LYS A 92 2.91 -11.94 9.59
C LYS A 92 4.37 -11.62 9.86
N GLU A 93 5.00 -10.87 8.96
CA GLU A 93 6.45 -10.62 9.00
C GLU A 93 6.84 -9.56 10.03
N PHE A 94 5.97 -8.57 10.27
CA PHE A 94 6.33 -7.37 11.05
C PHE A 94 5.39 -7.09 12.23
N GLY A 95 4.24 -7.76 12.31
CA GLY A 95 3.22 -7.49 13.35
C GLY A 95 3.65 -7.84 14.77
N ASP A 96 4.71 -8.64 14.93
CA ASP A 96 5.33 -8.90 16.23
C ASP A 96 5.85 -7.59 16.88
N ARG A 97 6.39 -6.69 16.06
CA ARG A 97 7.02 -5.42 16.45
C ARG A 97 6.20 -4.17 16.12
N VAL A 98 5.47 -4.19 15.00
CA VAL A 98 4.68 -3.05 14.53
C VAL A 98 3.25 -3.13 15.06
N LYS A 99 2.81 -2.09 15.77
CA LYS A 99 1.47 -2.01 16.38
C LYS A 99 0.54 -1.00 15.71
N HIS A 100 1.09 -0.07 14.95
CA HIS A 100 0.31 0.95 14.26
C HIS A 100 0.37 0.76 12.75
N TRP A 101 -0.79 0.52 12.16
CA TRP A 101 -0.96 0.20 10.74
C TRP A 101 -1.88 1.22 10.06
N ILE A 102 -1.46 1.69 8.89
CA ILE A 102 -2.23 2.58 8.02
C ILE A 102 -2.42 1.84 6.70
N ALA A 103 -3.63 1.41 6.38
CA ALA A 103 -3.84 0.59 5.19
C ALA A 103 -3.58 1.36 3.87
N LEU A 104 -4.13 2.57 3.72
CA LEU A 104 -4.01 3.39 2.50
C LEU A 104 -3.56 4.81 2.84
N ASN A 105 -2.55 5.30 2.12
CA ASN A 105 -2.15 6.70 2.13
C ASN A 105 -2.92 7.50 1.06
N GLU A 106 -3.57 8.59 1.47
CA GLU A 106 -4.20 9.57 0.58
C GLU A 106 -5.03 8.96 -0.58
N PRO A 107 -6.01 8.08 -0.29
CA PRO A 107 -6.77 7.36 -1.33
C PRO A 107 -7.54 8.30 -2.27
N TRP A 108 -7.97 9.46 -1.77
CA TRP A 108 -8.60 10.49 -2.60
C TRP A 108 -7.64 11.04 -3.66
N THR A 109 -6.42 11.41 -3.24
CA THR A 109 -5.37 11.94 -4.14
C THR A 109 -4.98 10.90 -5.18
N PHE A 110 -4.81 9.64 -4.76
CA PHE A 110 -4.50 8.52 -5.65
C PHE A 110 -5.61 8.33 -6.70
N SER A 111 -6.86 8.19 -6.28
CA SER A 111 -8.02 8.01 -7.18
C SER A 111 -8.16 9.17 -8.15
N LYS A 112 -8.08 10.39 -7.62
CA LYS A 112 -8.29 11.62 -8.39
C LYS A 112 -7.26 11.77 -9.50
N TYR A 113 -5.98 11.73 -9.18
CA TYR A 113 -4.95 12.05 -10.17
C TYR A 113 -4.70 10.92 -11.17
N ARG A 114 -4.85 9.66 -10.76
CA ARG A 114 -4.58 8.50 -11.61
C ARG A 114 -5.76 8.02 -12.43
N TYR A 115 -6.98 8.15 -11.90
CA TYR A 115 -8.16 7.52 -12.49
C TYR A 115 -9.33 8.49 -12.74
N ALA A 116 -9.37 9.69 -12.15
CA ALA A 116 -10.40 10.68 -12.49
C ALA A 116 -9.89 11.76 -13.46
N ASP A 117 -8.72 12.34 -13.16
CA ASP A 117 -8.17 13.51 -13.84
C ASP A 117 -7.19 13.14 -14.95
N GLY A 118 -6.67 11.90 -14.98
CA GLY A 118 -5.69 11.45 -15.96
C GLY A 118 -4.32 12.16 -15.89
N ILE A 119 -3.98 12.75 -14.74
CA ILE A 119 -2.77 13.58 -14.56
C ILE A 119 -1.53 12.71 -14.27
N SER A 120 -1.70 11.57 -13.62
CA SER A 120 -0.62 10.67 -13.22
C SER A 120 -0.81 9.28 -13.83
N PRO A 121 0.26 8.54 -14.19
CA PRO A 121 0.16 7.16 -14.68
C PRO A 121 -0.72 6.32 -13.76
N PRO A 122 -1.63 5.46 -14.26
CA PRO A 122 -1.88 5.08 -15.67
C PRO A 122 -2.61 6.13 -16.54
N ALA A 123 -2.83 7.35 -16.04
CA ALA A 123 -3.44 8.48 -16.76
C ALA A 123 -4.86 8.17 -17.28
N ARG A 124 -5.62 7.48 -16.43
CA ARG A 124 -7.00 7.09 -16.66
C ARG A 124 -7.96 8.18 -16.13
N CYS A 125 -9.18 8.22 -16.65
CA CYS A 125 -10.17 9.24 -16.33
C CYS A 125 -11.58 8.66 -16.22
N SER A 126 -12.45 9.33 -15.46
CA SER A 126 -13.83 8.87 -15.23
C SER A 126 -14.85 9.59 -16.12
N THR A 127 -15.91 8.88 -16.49
CA THR A 127 -17.04 9.38 -17.31
C THR A 127 -17.66 10.68 -16.78
N TRP A 128 -17.77 10.82 -15.45
CA TRP A 128 -18.33 12.01 -14.81
C TRP A 128 -17.49 13.28 -15.03
N LYS A 129 -16.20 13.14 -15.37
CA LYS A 129 -15.30 14.25 -15.67
C LYS A 129 -15.23 14.55 -17.17
N ASN A 130 -15.29 13.52 -18.01
CA ASN A 130 -15.39 13.64 -19.46
C ASN A 130 -16.09 12.39 -20.00
N LEU A 131 -17.19 12.58 -20.75
CA LEU A 131 -18.01 11.49 -21.29
C LEU A 131 -17.25 10.56 -22.24
N SER A 132 -16.13 11.00 -22.81
CA SER A 132 -15.26 10.17 -23.65
C SER A 132 -14.34 9.25 -22.84
N CYS A 133 -14.26 9.43 -21.52
CA CYS A 133 -13.51 8.56 -20.63
C CYS A 133 -14.34 7.32 -20.30
N THR A 134 -13.78 6.12 -20.42
CA THR A 134 -14.50 4.87 -20.15
C THR A 134 -14.04 4.16 -18.88
N ASP A 135 -12.85 4.47 -18.37
CA ASP A 135 -12.18 3.65 -17.36
C ASP A 135 -11.50 4.51 -16.28
N GLY A 136 -12.16 4.76 -15.13
CA GLY A 136 -11.63 5.65 -14.10
C GLY A 136 -12.17 5.48 -12.67
N ASP A 137 -13.14 4.58 -12.46
CA ASP A 137 -13.88 4.51 -11.20
C ASP A 137 -13.21 3.57 -10.18
N SER A 138 -11.98 3.90 -9.77
CA SER A 138 -11.13 3.08 -8.88
C SER A 138 -11.42 3.23 -7.38
N GLY A 139 -12.30 4.16 -6.99
CA GLY A 139 -12.53 4.52 -5.59
C GLY A 139 -13.19 3.40 -4.77
N LEU A 140 -14.13 2.66 -5.37
CA LEU A 140 -14.83 1.57 -4.68
C LEU A 140 -13.87 0.45 -4.28
N ASN A 141 -13.01 0.00 -5.20
CA ASN A 141 -12.07 -1.08 -4.93
C ASN A 141 -11.01 -0.69 -3.91
N GLN A 142 -10.62 0.58 -3.82
CA GLN A 142 -9.74 1.05 -2.73
C GLN A 142 -10.42 0.92 -1.36
N LEU A 143 -11.68 1.32 -1.23
CA LEU A 143 -12.42 1.17 0.03
C LEU A 143 -12.62 -0.30 0.41
N LEU A 144 -12.93 -1.15 -0.57
CA LEU A 144 -13.05 -2.60 -0.35
C LEU A 144 -11.70 -3.22 0.06
N ALA A 145 -10.60 -2.84 -0.58
CA ALA A 145 -9.26 -3.29 -0.23
C ALA A 145 -8.87 -2.87 1.20
N HIS A 146 -9.16 -1.62 1.58
CA HIS A 146 -8.99 -1.14 2.95
C HIS A 146 -9.76 -2.01 3.95
N ALA A 147 -11.06 -2.23 3.71
CA ALA A 147 -11.91 -3.03 4.58
C ALA A 147 -11.43 -4.50 4.68
N ALA A 148 -10.95 -5.08 3.57
CA ALA A 148 -10.42 -6.43 3.56
C ALA A 148 -9.15 -6.57 4.43
N ALA A 149 -8.23 -5.61 4.31
CA ALA A 149 -7.01 -5.59 5.12
C ALA A 149 -7.32 -5.41 6.62
N ASP A 150 -8.23 -4.49 6.96
CA ASP A 150 -8.68 -4.27 8.34
C ASP A 150 -9.36 -5.52 8.93
N ASN A 151 -10.23 -6.16 8.16
CA ASN A 151 -10.89 -7.41 8.58
C ASN A 151 -9.87 -8.53 8.86
N VAL A 152 -8.82 -8.67 8.04
CA VAL A 152 -7.76 -9.65 8.30
C VAL A 152 -6.98 -9.32 9.57
N TYR A 153 -6.63 -8.05 9.78
CA TYR A 153 -5.94 -7.62 10.99
C TYR A 153 -6.76 -7.95 12.25
N ASN A 154 -8.02 -7.53 12.28
CA ASN A 154 -8.92 -7.68 13.42
C ASN A 154 -9.29 -9.13 13.73
N THR A 155 -9.32 -10.02 12.73
CA THR A 155 -9.73 -11.42 12.93
C THR A 155 -8.56 -12.36 13.23
N LYS A 156 -7.32 -12.00 12.89
CA LYS A 156 -6.16 -12.90 12.99
C LYS A 156 -4.98 -12.36 13.80
N TYR A 157 -4.80 -11.04 13.92
CA TYR A 157 -3.56 -10.42 14.44
C TYR A 157 -3.81 -9.45 15.61
N GLN A 158 -5.04 -9.39 16.11
CA GLN A 158 -5.49 -8.48 17.17
C GLN A 158 -5.53 -9.15 18.54
#